data_AF-A0A6P0X7R9-F1
#
_entry.id   AF-A0A6P0X7R9-F1
#
_cell.length_a   1.000
_cell.length_b   1.000
_cell.length_c   1.000
_cell.angle_alpha   90.00
_cell.angle_beta   90.00
_cell.angle_gamma   90.00
#
_symmetry.space_group_name_H-M   'P 1'
#
loop_
_entity.id
_entity.type
_entity.pdbx_description
1 polymer ?
#
loop_
_entity_poly.entity_id
_entity_poly.type
_entity_poly.pdbx_seq_one_letter_code
_entity_poly.pdbx_strand_id
1 'polypeptide(L)'
;ETGDDLLYGDDGSDNLDGGEGNDQLYGGNGSDILFGGEGTDHLFGGAGVDYFDGGAGRDTVHFNNENFAITADLSKNRVGYQRKPGQNSHRE
;
A
#
# COMPACT_ATOMS: atom_id res chain seq x y z
N GLU A 1 1.60 9.31 11.79
CA GLU A 1 1.17 9.94 13.06
C GLU A 1 0.48 8.86 13.90
N THR A 2 -0.37 9.15 14.89
CA THR A 2 -1.13 8.09 15.58
C THR A 2 -2.62 8.36 15.47
N GLY A 3 -3.42 7.35 15.11
CA GLY A 3 -4.87 7.43 15.01
C GLY A 3 -5.38 6.87 13.68
N ASP A 4 -6.67 6.55 13.62
CA ASP A 4 -7.31 6.17 12.35
C ASP A 4 -7.63 7.46 11.57
N ASP A 5 -6.96 7.68 10.43
CA ASP A 5 -7.01 8.92 9.67
C ASP A 5 -7.72 8.79 8.32
N LEU A 6 -8.18 9.94 7.81
CA LEU A 6 -8.81 10.09 6.51
C LEU A 6 -8.11 11.20 5.72
N LEU A 7 -7.37 10.81 4.67
CA LEU A 7 -6.51 11.72 3.89
C LEU A 7 -7.00 11.83 2.44
N TYR A 8 -6.91 13.05 1.89
CA TYR A 8 -7.28 13.38 0.51
C TYR A 8 -6.16 14.20 -0.16
N GLY A 9 -5.71 13.78 -1.34
CA GLY A 9 -4.76 14.51 -2.20
C GLY A 9 -5.45 15.47 -3.19
N ASP A 10 -6.69 15.18 -3.58
CA ASP A 10 -7.48 15.94 -4.57
C ASP A 10 -6.81 15.98 -5.96
N ASP A 11 -6.60 17.16 -6.55
CA ASP A 11 -5.96 17.31 -7.86
C ASP A 11 -4.47 17.60 -7.66
N GLY A 12 -3.57 16.79 -8.22
CA GLY A 12 -2.16 17.04 -8.01
C GLY A 12 -1.25 15.85 -8.23
N SER A 13 -0.10 15.86 -7.58
CA SER A 13 0.74 14.68 -7.45
C SER A 13 1.11 14.68 -5.99
N ASP A 14 0.41 13.86 -5.24
CA ASP A 14 0.32 14.00 -3.79
C ASP A 14 1.10 12.90 -3.08
N ASN A 15 1.59 13.22 -1.89
CA ASN A 15 2.24 12.26 -0.98
C ASN A 15 1.39 12.15 0.28
N LEU A 16 0.74 11.01 0.47
CA LEU A 16 -0.13 10.72 1.60
C LEU A 16 0.55 9.68 2.49
N ASP A 17 0.58 9.91 3.80
CA ASP A 17 1.16 9.03 4.82
C ASP A 17 0.18 8.93 6.00
N GLY A 18 -0.40 7.75 6.21
CA GLY A 18 -1.36 7.48 7.29
C GLY A 18 -0.67 7.33 8.64
N GLY A 19 0.36 6.49 8.72
CA GLY A 19 1.14 6.30 9.94
C GLY A 19 0.61 5.16 10.78
N GLU A 20 0.44 5.34 12.09
CA GLU A 20 -0.11 4.28 12.96
C GLU A 20 -1.64 4.40 13.03
N GLY A 21 -2.39 3.39 12.62
CA GLY A 21 -3.85 3.43 12.61
C GLY A 21 -4.45 2.60 11.48
N ASN A 22 -5.78 2.54 11.39
CA ASN A 22 -6.46 1.97 10.23
C ASN A 22 -6.91 3.11 9.35
N ASP A 23 -6.12 3.42 8.33
CA ASP A 23 -6.23 4.66 7.59
C ASP A 23 -7.00 4.49 6.28
N GLN A 24 -7.57 5.59 5.80
CA GLN A 24 -8.16 5.70 4.47
C GLN A 24 -7.49 6.83 3.69
N LEU A 25 -6.77 6.47 2.63
CA LEU A 25 -6.01 7.41 1.81
C LEU A 25 -6.62 7.49 0.40
N TYR A 26 -6.96 8.69 -0.04
CA TYR A 26 -7.51 8.99 -1.37
C TYR A 26 -6.56 9.93 -2.13
N GLY A 27 -5.83 9.42 -3.12
CA GLY A 27 -4.89 10.19 -3.95
C GLY A 27 -5.62 11.25 -4.77
N GLY A 28 -6.56 10.83 -5.61
CA GLY A 28 -7.39 11.74 -6.39
C GLY A 28 -6.98 11.75 -7.86
N ASN A 29 -6.75 12.92 -8.45
CA ASN A 29 -6.28 13.02 -9.83
C ASN A 29 -4.77 13.28 -9.85
N GLY A 30 -4.02 12.43 -10.55
CA GLY A 30 -2.67 12.71 -11.00
C GLY A 30 -1.70 11.55 -10.83
N SER A 31 -0.68 11.68 -10.01
CA SER A 31 0.30 10.59 -9.85
C SER A 31 0.77 10.61 -8.42
N ASP A 32 0.13 9.77 -7.62
CA ASP A 32 0.16 9.90 -6.18
C ASP A 32 1.03 8.81 -5.54
N ILE A 33 1.51 9.09 -4.33
CA ILE A 33 2.29 8.17 -3.51
C ILE A 33 1.55 8.01 -2.18
N LEU A 34 1.03 6.81 -1.93
CA LEU A 34 0.22 6.50 -0.75
C LEU A 34 0.96 5.49 0.14
N PHE A 35 1.29 5.91 1.36
CA PHE A 35 1.85 5.08 2.43
C PHE A 35 0.78 4.82 3.51
N GLY A 36 0.38 3.56 3.69
CA GLY A 36 -0.57 3.14 4.73
C GLY A 36 0.04 3.28 6.12
N GLY A 37 1.06 2.48 6.40
CA GLY A 37 1.81 2.55 7.65
C GLY A 37 1.59 1.31 8.49
N GLU A 38 1.31 1.44 9.78
CA GLU A 38 0.94 0.30 10.63
C GLU A 38 -0.58 0.23 10.78
N GLY A 39 -1.19 -0.90 10.41
CA GLY A 39 -2.59 -1.15 10.70
C GLY A 39 -3.32 -1.91 9.61
N THR A 40 -4.58 -1.57 9.36
CA THR A 40 -5.38 -2.18 8.29
C THR A 40 -5.87 -1.06 7.40
N ASP A 41 -5.10 -0.78 6.35
CA ASP A 41 -5.30 0.43 5.56
C ASP A 41 -6.10 0.19 4.29
N HIS A 42 -6.80 1.23 3.85
CA HIS A 42 -7.52 1.29 2.59
C HIS A 42 -6.95 2.41 1.72
N LEU A 43 -6.31 2.02 0.61
CA LEU A 43 -5.62 2.94 -0.29
C LEU A 43 -6.37 3.05 -1.62
N PHE A 44 -6.69 4.27 -2.02
CA PHE A 44 -7.40 4.61 -3.27
C PHE A 44 -6.52 5.60 -4.05
N GLY A 45 -5.86 5.16 -5.13
CA GLY A 45 -4.97 6.05 -5.91
C GLY A 45 -5.77 7.09 -6.68
N GLY A 46 -6.81 6.63 -7.38
CA GLY A 46 -7.57 7.50 -8.28
C GLY A 46 -6.92 7.55 -9.66
N ALA A 47 -7.08 8.66 -10.36
CA ALA A 47 -6.70 8.78 -11.75
C ALA A 47 -5.19 8.94 -11.92
N GLY A 48 -4.61 8.13 -12.82
CA GLY A 48 -3.24 8.27 -13.26
C GLY A 48 -2.32 7.17 -12.75
N VAL A 49 -1.04 7.48 -12.53
CA VAL A 49 -0.01 6.47 -12.23
C VAL A 49 0.44 6.60 -10.78
N ASP A 50 -0.12 5.77 -9.93
CA ASP A 50 0.09 5.84 -8.49
C ASP A 50 1.07 4.78 -7.98
N TYR A 51 1.70 5.09 -6.85
CA TYR A 51 2.50 4.19 -6.05
C TYR A 51 1.79 3.93 -4.72
N PHE A 52 1.75 2.66 -4.32
CA PHE A 52 1.15 2.22 -3.06
C PHE A 52 2.16 1.43 -2.23
N ASP A 53 2.29 1.78 -0.96
CA ASP A 53 2.95 0.99 0.05
C ASP A 53 2.00 0.82 1.24
N GLY A 54 1.46 -0.39 1.42
CA GLY A 54 0.54 -0.68 2.52
C GLY A 54 1.22 -0.70 3.89
N GLY A 55 2.54 -0.86 3.97
CA GLY A 55 3.23 -1.00 5.24
C GLY A 55 2.92 -2.33 5.94
N ALA A 56 2.74 -2.28 7.25
CA ALA A 56 2.55 -3.44 8.12
C ALA A 56 1.07 -3.67 8.42
N GLY A 57 0.61 -4.89 8.17
CA GLY A 57 -0.73 -5.33 8.54
C GLY A 57 -1.47 -5.92 7.36
N ARG A 58 -2.78 -5.71 7.29
CA ARG A 58 -3.62 -6.30 6.23
C ARG A 58 -4.30 -5.20 5.43
N ASP A 59 -3.63 -4.79 4.38
CA ASP A 59 -4.02 -3.61 3.62
C ASP A 59 -4.82 -3.99 2.38
N THR A 60 -5.59 -3.03 1.88
CA THR A 60 -6.40 -3.20 0.68
C THR A 60 -6.19 -2.01 -0.25
N VAL A 61 -5.73 -2.29 -1.47
CA VAL A 61 -5.66 -1.29 -2.54
C VAL A 61 -6.89 -1.41 -3.44
N HIS A 62 -7.57 -0.29 -3.65
CA HIS A 62 -8.78 -0.19 -4.46
C HIS A 62 -8.45 0.47 -5.80
N PHE A 63 -8.75 -0.24 -6.89
CA PHE A 63 -8.58 0.22 -8.28
C PHE A 63 -9.92 0.47 -8.98
N ASN A 64 -10.99 0.64 -8.21
CA ASN A 64 -12.39 0.66 -8.68
C ASN A 64 -12.77 1.91 -9.50
N ASN A 65 -11.90 2.91 -9.60
CA ASN A 65 -12.17 4.16 -10.33
C ASN A 65 -11.42 4.29 -11.67
N GLU A 66 -10.58 3.30 -12.03
CA GLU A 66 -9.70 3.41 -13.18
C GLU A 66 -10.12 2.55 -14.37
N ASN A 67 -10.12 3.18 -15.55
CA ASN A 67 -10.34 2.49 -16.84
C ASN A 67 -9.04 1.87 -17.40
N PHE A 68 -8.05 1.62 -16.52
CA PHE A 68 -6.77 1.02 -16.86
C PHE A 68 -6.76 -0.49 -16.58
N ALA A 69 -6.03 -1.24 -17.40
CA ALA A 69 -5.82 -2.66 -17.19
C ALA A 69 -4.85 -2.88 -16.03
N ILE A 70 -5.35 -3.42 -14.91
CA ILE A 70 -4.51 -3.87 -13.80
C ILE A 70 -3.74 -5.12 -14.26
N THR A 71 -2.42 -5.02 -14.37
CA THR A 71 -1.55 -6.16 -14.69
C THR A 71 -0.89 -6.69 -13.42
N ALA A 72 -1.44 -7.77 -12.86
CA ALA A 72 -0.84 -8.48 -11.74
C ALA A 72 0.02 -9.65 -12.25
N ASP A 73 1.34 -9.54 -12.13
CA ASP A 73 2.25 -10.64 -12.44
C ASP A 73 2.36 -11.60 -11.24
N LEU A 74 1.45 -12.57 -11.18
CA LEU A 74 1.43 -13.61 -10.14
C LEU A 74 2.45 -14.73 -10.42
N SER A 75 3.10 -14.73 -11.59
CA SER A 75 4.12 -15.74 -11.94
C SER A 75 5.42 -15.53 -11.16
N LYS A 76 5.62 -14.32 -10.63
CA LYS A 76 6.79 -13.94 -9.82
C LYS A 76 6.74 -14.42 -8.37
N ASN A 77 5.65 -15.11 -7.95
CA ASN A 77 5.47 -15.76 -6.64
C ASN A 77 6.25 -15.09 -5.50
N ARG A 78 6.04 -13.79 -5.29
CA ARG A 78 6.61 -13.05 -4.18
C ARG A 78 5.49 -12.30 -3.47
N VAL A 79 4.81 -13.04 -2.62
CA VAL A 79 4.21 -12.49 -1.40
C VAL A 79 5.05 -13.05 -0.25
N GLY A 80 5.86 -12.21 0.41
CA GLY A 80 6.48 -12.49 1.73
C GLY A 80 7.81 -13.28 1.78
N TYR A 81 8.79 -12.68 2.48
CA TYR A 81 10.02 -13.21 3.12
C TYR A 81 10.65 -14.53 2.59
N GLN A 82 11.77 -14.43 1.87
CA GLN A 82 12.68 -15.56 1.70
C GLN A 82 13.48 -15.78 2.99
N ARG A 83 13.03 -16.68 3.87
CA ARG A 83 13.99 -17.30 4.80
C ARG A 83 14.98 -18.10 3.96
N LYS A 84 16.26 -17.72 4.00
CA LYS A 84 17.34 -18.54 3.43
C LYS A 84 17.26 -19.95 4.04
N PRO A 85 17.28 -21.03 3.24
CA PRO A 85 17.47 -22.37 3.77
C PRO A 85 18.81 -22.42 4.52
N GLY A 86 18.81 -22.78 5.81
CA GLY A 86 20.04 -23.04 6.58
C GLY A 86 20.25 -22.28 7.90
N GLN A 87 19.30 -21.46 8.36
CA GLN A 87 19.40 -20.76 9.66
C GLN A 87 18.63 -21.48 10.78
N ASN A 88 18.75 -22.81 10.87
CA ASN A 88 18.44 -23.56 12.09
C ASN A 88 19.68 -24.37 12.48
N SER A 89 20.67 -23.69 13.05
CA SER A 89 21.71 -24.35 13.84
C SER A 89 21.26 -24.30 15.30
N HIS A 90 20.30 -25.15 15.65
CA HIS A 90 20.26 -25.68 17.01
C HIS A 90 21.54 -26.52 17.16
N ARG A 91 22.54 -25.97 17.84
CA ARG A 91 23.62 -26.78 18.42
C ARG A 91 23.34 -26.83 19.91
N GLU A 92 23.45 -28.06 20.40
CA GLU A 92 23.38 -28.50 21.80
C GLU A 92 24.16 -27.59 22.75
#